data_AF-A0A430C615-F1
#
_entry.id   AF-A0A430C615-F1
#
_cell.length_a   1.000
_cell.length_b   1.000
_cell.length_c   1.000
_cell.angle_alpha   90.00
_cell.angle_beta   90.00
_cell.angle_gamma   90.00
#
_symmetry.space_group_name_H-M   'P 1'
#
loop_
_entity.id
_entity.type
_entity.pdbx_description
1 polymer ?
#
loop_
_entity_poly.entity_id
_entity_poly.type
_entity_poly.pdbx_seq_one_letter_code
_entity_poly.pdbx_strand_id
1 'polypeptide(L)' 'MTKQERIGTRKATNLSLDSALVEEAKALGINLSRACEDALRQEIAAERGRLWQAENAENIAAWNRYEEEHGSPLDQYRSF' A
#
# COMPACT_ATOMS: atom_id res chain seq x y z
N MET A 1 -10.15 -19.13 4.54
CA MET A 1 -9.59 -18.16 5.53
C MET A 1 -10.08 -16.76 5.17
N THR A 2 -11.20 -16.33 5.75
CA THR A 2 -11.70 -14.96 5.62
C THR A 2 -10.88 -14.06 6.52
N LYS A 3 -10.07 -13.18 5.94
CA LYS A 3 -9.32 -12.14 6.65
C LYS A 3 -10.35 -11.19 7.26
N GLN A 4 -10.67 -11.40 8.53
CA GLN A 4 -11.53 -10.50 9.28
C GLN A 4 -10.76 -9.19 9.44
N GLU A 5 -11.13 -8.18 8.66
CA GLU A 5 -10.66 -6.82 8.88
C GLU A 5 -11.06 -6.43 10.30
N ARG A 6 -10.07 -6.34 11.19
CA ARG A 6 -10.24 -5.70 12.49
C ARG A 6 -10.65 -4.27 12.18
N ILE A 7 -11.93 -3.95 12.34
CA ILE A 7 -12.38 -2.56 12.36
C ILE A 7 -11.76 -1.98 13.64
N GLY A 8 -10.58 -1.38 13.50
CA GLY A 8 -9.93 -0.65 14.57
C GLY A 8 -10.88 0.44 15.05
N THR A 9 -10.78 0.80 16.34
CA THR A 9 -11.53 1.91 16.89
C THR A 9 -11.22 3.17 16.07
N ARG A 10 -12.24 3.71 15.39
CA ARG A 10 -12.08 4.93 14.60
C ARG A 10 -11.81 6.09 15.54
N LYS A 11 -10.71 6.80 15.30
CA LYS A 11 -10.38 8.04 16.01
C LYS A 11 -10.83 9.22 15.18
N ALA A 12 -11.77 10.01 15.71
CA ALA A 12 -12.12 11.29 15.10
C ALA A 12 -10.87 12.18 15.06
N THR A 13 -10.55 12.68 13.86
CA THR A 13 -9.39 13.52 13.62
C THR A 13 -9.87 14.76 12.89
N ASN A 14 -9.64 15.94 13.47
CA ASN A 14 -9.94 17.21 12.82
C ASN A 14 -8.79 17.54 11.86
N LEU A 15 -9.12 17.76 10.59
CA LEU A 15 -8.19 18.21 9.57
C LEU A 15 -8.74 19.42 8.83
N SER A 16 -7.85 20.26 8.32
CA SER A 16 -8.20 21.37 7.45
C SER A 16 -8.07 20.93 6.00
N LEU A 17 -9.13 21.15 5.22
CA LEU A 17 -9.18 20.91 3.78
C LEU A 17 -9.64 22.18 3.08
N ASP A 18 -9.38 22.26 1.78
CA ASP A 18 -9.95 23.28 0.93
C ASP A 18 -11.48 23.24 1.01
N SER A 19 -12.09 24.37 1.33
CA SER A 19 -13.53 24.47 1.51
C SER A 19 -14.30 24.23 0.22
N ALA A 20 -13.77 24.65 -0.95
CA ALA A 20 -14.41 24.42 -2.24
C ALA A 20 -14.46 22.91 -2.56
N LEU A 21 -13.37 22.18 -2.31
CA LEU A 21 -13.34 20.72 -2.49
C LEU A 21 -14.32 20.00 -1.57
N VAL A 22 -14.45 20.45 -0.32
CA VAL A 22 -15.40 19.85 0.63
C VAL A 22 -16.84 20.09 0.18
N GLU A 23 -17.18 21.30 -0.27
CA GLU A 23 -18.53 21.60 -0.75
C GLU A 23 -18.86 20.87 -2.05
N GLU A 24 -17.91 20.75 -2.98
CA GLU A 24 -18.08 19.95 -4.19
C GLU A 24 -18.29 18.47 -3.86
N ALA A 25 -17.47 17.90 -2.97
CA ALA A 25 -17.63 16.51 -2.54
C ALA A 25 -19.00 16.25 -1.91
N LYS A 26 -19.50 17.19 -1.09
CA LYS A 26 -20.87 17.11 -0.53
C LYS A 26 -21.94 17.18 -1.62
N ALA A 27 -21.80 18.11 -2.57
CA ALA A 27 -22.75 18.26 -3.68
C ALA A 27 -22.82 17.00 -4.55
N LEU A 28 -21.70 16.28 -4.69
CA LEU A 28 -21.61 15.02 -5.42
C LEU A 28 -21.98 13.78 -4.57
N GLY A 29 -22.33 13.96 -3.29
CA GLY A 29 -22.67 12.84 -2.39
C GLY A 29 -21.46 11.96 -2.02
N ILE A 30 -20.24 12.46 -2.15
CA ILE A 30 -19.02 11.73 -1.84
C ILE A 30 -18.88 11.62 -0.32
N ASN A 31 -18.63 10.39 0.16
CA ASN A 31 -18.33 10.16 1.58
C ASN A 31 -16.89 10.56 1.87
N LEU A 32 -16.69 11.81 2.31
CA LEU A 32 -15.38 12.40 2.59
C LEU A 32 -14.53 11.56 3.54
N SER A 33 -15.12 11.06 4.63
CA SER A 33 -14.40 10.24 5.61
C SER A 33 -13.85 8.97 4.96
N ARG A 34 -14.63 8.31 4.11
CA ARG A 34 -14.20 7.08 3.42
C ARG A 34 -13.13 7.38 2.37
N ALA A 35 -13.32 8.44 1.58
CA ALA A 35 -12.36 8.85 0.57
C ALA A 35 -10.99 9.18 1.20
N CYS A 36 -10.98 9.94 2.30
CA CYS A 36 -9.75 10.25 3.04
C CYS A 36 -9.09 8.99 3.63
N GLU A 37 -9.87 8.07 4.19
CA GLU A 37 -9.33 6.83 4.76
C GLU A 37 -8.68 5.95 3.68
N ASP A 38 -9.33 5.82 2.51
CA ASP A 38 -8.81 5.01 1.40
C ASP A 38 -7.55 5.62 0.79
N ALA A 39 -7.52 6.95 0.60
CA ALA A 39 -6.34 7.67 0.14
C ALA A 39 -5.16 7.51 1.12
N LEU A 40 -5.42 7.67 2.43
CA LEU A 40 -4.39 7.51 3.45
C LEU A 40 -3.85 6.07 3.51
N ARG A 41 -4.71 5.07 3.33
CA ARG A 41 -4.29 3.65 3.28
C ARG A 41 -3.35 3.39 2.11
N GLN A 42 -3.64 3.98 0.94
CA GLN A 42 -2.79 3.85 -0.25
C GLN A 42 -1.43 4.51 -0.03
N GLU A 43 -1.41 5.74 0.49
CA GLU A 43 -0.19 6.48 0.78
C GLU A 43 0.71 5.73 1.79
N ILE A 44 0.12 5.24 2.88
CA ILE A 44 0.85 4.45 3.90
C ILE A 44 1.42 3.16 3.29
N ALA A 45 0.66 2.47 2.42
CA ALA A 45 1.12 1.25 1.78
C ALA A 45 2.29 1.52 0.82
N ALA A 46 2.20 2.60 0.03
CA ALA A 46 3.27 3.02 -0.87
C ALA A 46 4.55 3.35 -0.08
N GLU A 47 4.44 4.15 0.98
CA GLU A 47 5.60 4.54 1.78
C GLU A 47 6.24 3.37 2.52
N ARG A 48 5.42 2.44 3.05
CA ARG A 48 5.93 1.20 3.62
C ARG A 48 6.65 0.34 2.60
N GLY A 49 6.12 0.26 1.37
CA GLY A 49 6.77 -0.44 0.28
C GLY A 49 8.13 0.18 -0.05
N ARG A 50 8.21 1.50 -0.13
CA ARG A 50 9.45 2.25 -0.35
C ARG A 50 10.48 1.98 0.74
N LEU A 51 10.08 2.04 2.00
CA LEU A 51 10.97 1.77 3.14
C LEU A 51 11.45 0.32 3.14
N TRP A 52 10.56 -0.63 2.91
CA TRP A 52 10.92 -2.05 2.83
C TRP A 52 11.93 -2.33 1.71
N GLN A 53 11.73 -1.73 0.52
CA GLN A 53 12.69 -1.86 -0.58
C GLN A 53 14.06 -1.29 -0.21
N ALA A 54 14.10 -0.13 0.46
CA ALA A 54 15.35 0.47 0.89
C ALA A 54 16.08 -0.41 1.93
N GLU A 55 15.34 -0.93 2.92
CA GLU A 55 15.88 -1.82 3.97
C GLU A 55 16.38 -3.15 3.40
N ASN A 56 15.77 -3.65 2.32
CA ASN A 56 16.09 -4.96 1.75
C ASN A 56 16.91 -4.87 0.47
N ALA A 57 17.38 -3.67 0.07
CA ALA A 57 18.07 -3.44 -1.19
C ALA A 57 19.30 -4.34 -1.36
N GLU A 58 20.11 -4.51 -0.30
CA GLU A 58 21.29 -5.38 -0.32
C GLU A 58 20.93 -6.86 -0.48
N ASN A 59 19.89 -7.31 0.24
CA ASN A 59 19.40 -8.69 0.16
C ASN A 59 18.82 -9.01 -1.21
N ILE A 60 18.04 -8.07 -1.77
CA ILE A 60 17.49 -8.18 -3.13
C ILE A 60 18.64 -8.24 -4.15
N ALA A 61 19.64 -7.37 -4.03
CA ALA A 61 20.79 -7.39 -4.92
C ALA A 61 21.60 -8.70 -4.81
N ALA A 62 21.79 -9.22 -3.60
CA ALA A 62 22.46 -10.50 -3.39
C ALA A 62 21.67 -11.68 -3.99
N TRP A 63 20.35 -11.69 -3.81
CA TRP A 63 19.47 -12.69 -4.39
C TRP A 63 19.47 -12.65 -5.93
N ASN A 64 19.39 -11.45 -6.51
CA ASN A 64 19.43 -11.28 -7.96
C ASN A 64 20.76 -11.79 -8.55
N ARG A 65 21.90 -11.50 -7.91
CA ARG A 65 23.20 -12.05 -8.34
C ARG A 65 23.24 -13.57 -8.25
N TYR A 66 22.70 -14.14 -7.18
CA TYR A 66 22.62 -15.59 -7.04
C TYR A 66 21.81 -16.22 -8.16
N GLU A 67 20.65 -15.65 -8.50
CA GLU A 67 19.77 -16.12 -9.57
C GLU A 67 20.41 -15.95 -10.97
N GLU A 68 21.17 -14.89 -11.21
CA GLU A 68 21.97 -14.71 -12.43
C GLU A 68 23.06 -15.78 -12.59
N GLU A 69 23.73 -16.14 -11.49
CA GLU A 69 24.83 -17.11 -11.49
C GLU A 69 24.34 -18.57 -11.55
N HIS A 70 23.23 -18.88 -10.88
CA HIS A 70 22.78 -20.26 -10.64
C HIS A 70 21.46 -20.62 -11.34
N GLY A 71 20.79 -19.64 -11.98
CA GLY A 71 19.43 -19.78 -12.47
C GLY A 71 18.39 -19.76 -11.35
N SER A 72 17.11 -19.75 -11.71
CA SER A 72 16.05 -19.77 -10.70
C SER A 72 15.90 -21.19 -10.14
N PRO A 73 15.97 -21.40 -8.81
CA PRO A 73 15.70 -22.72 -8.21
C PRO A 73 14.31 -23.28 -8.54
N LEU A 74 13.39 -22.41 -8.96
CA LEU A 74 12.02 -22.75 -9.33
C LEU A 74 11.87 -23.08 -10.83
N ASP A 75 12.89 -22.86 -11.66
CA ASP A 75 12.83 -23.15 -13.10
C ASP A 75 12.54 -24.63 -13.37
N GLN A 76 13.02 -25.53 -12.51
CA GLN A 76 12.75 -26.98 -12.60
C GLN A 76 11.27 -27.36 -12.42
N TYR A 77 10.42 -26.44 -11.94
CA TYR A 77 8.98 -26.67 -11.73
C TYR A 77 8.11 -25.86 -12.69
N ARG A 78 8.70 -25.08 -13.61
CA ARG A 78 7.97 -24.25 -14.55
C ARG A 78 7.43 -25.11 -15.70
N SER A 79 6.11 -25.25 -15.79
CA SER A 79 5.44 -25.87 -16.95
C SER A 79 5.09 -24.79 -17.98
N PHE A 80 5.34 -25.06 -19.27
CA PHE A 80 5.02 -24.18 -20.40
C PHE A 80 3.68 -24.53 -21.05
#